data_AF-A0A849SG49-F1
#
_entry.id   AF-A0A849SG49-F1
#
_cell.length_a   1.000
_cell.length_b   1.000
_cell.length_c   1.000
_cell.angle_alpha   90.00
_cell.angle_beta   90.00
_cell.angle_gamma   90.00
#
_symmetry.space_group_name_H-M   'P 1'
#
loop_
_entity.id
_entity.type
_entity.pdbx_description
1 polymer ?
#
loop_
_entity_poly.entity_id
_entity_poly.type
_entity_poly.pdbx_seq_one_letter_code
_entity_poly.pdbx_strand_id
1 'polypeptide(L)'
;MELELPDYWKPILEPLRAGDRHEAVKRLRMQVDHDPFALAPRHVLATLLSELGQSNAAQVQYEKLLTASVSRGDVFRAIAAQRRISEIEGGAQSTARLVALQRWFRLLGPQSLTAFGDGPRGGVRPIHFLRLPEDLFAHAAAGMRLERFDLTWRFEGVDRPRQWVVLWGALRWDLRHPDDNATAIAHCREGDVLFPGASNPVGTMLRIAADTPCECLVIEPDLMAELAERDPGVLDSGAATSPEIVHDERAHLPARPRSRGDLDDRRFAPPSPDTDAPRQLHIAPESRAPDEGRDAGEWLEFGEVSLDGTANGSGESNRSHDDMGLPTLDLVSPADMTNGAGEIPRVPRLTRPSTPAADSPGDPTHGAREIELPTPIDPRTSSAGSEGKPSDRRNRRRTGVSYQGTVQLLGLGQATGVRLECEVVNLSTTGVGIKIPRDAVLSLVRILEDETLRLELGPTSGRVELAGRVRWLDSQSSEAVYVGIQFVLLTRDDTAALEGLIARAARKPAPPSIRVPRDPDARAA
;
A
#
# COMPACT_ATOMS: atom_id res chain seq x y z
N MET A 1 6.03 -17.72 31.07
CA MET A 1 6.73 -16.44 30.83
C MET A 1 5.70 -15.52 30.20
N GLU A 2 5.36 -14.40 30.84
CA GLU A 2 4.40 -13.47 30.24
C GLU A 2 5.07 -12.79 29.03
N LEU A 3 4.35 -12.75 27.90
CA LEU A 3 4.85 -12.12 26.70
C LEU A 3 4.85 -10.60 26.89
N GLU A 4 6.02 -9.98 27.01
CA GLU A 4 6.11 -8.52 26.95
C GLU A 4 5.71 -8.04 25.55
N LEU A 5 4.56 -7.37 25.46
CA LEU A 5 4.08 -6.79 24.22
C LEU A 5 4.77 -5.44 23.96
N PRO A 6 5.05 -5.10 22.70
CA PRO A 6 5.51 -3.76 22.33
C PRO A 6 4.62 -2.67 22.92
N ASP A 7 5.21 -1.57 23.38
CA ASP A 7 4.48 -0.49 24.08
C ASP A 7 3.33 0.10 23.26
N TYR A 8 3.41 0.03 21.94
CA TYR A 8 2.36 0.50 21.03
C TYR A 8 1.04 -0.27 21.18
N TRP A 9 1.07 -1.52 21.67
CA TRP A 9 -0.13 -2.31 21.90
C TRP A 9 -0.94 -1.83 23.11
N LYS A 10 -0.28 -1.31 24.15
CA LYS A 10 -0.93 -0.90 25.41
C LYS A 10 -2.11 0.05 25.18
N PRO A 11 -1.97 1.17 24.45
CA PRO A 11 -3.10 2.09 24.24
C PRO A 11 -4.18 1.54 23.30
N ILE A 12 -3.90 0.53 22.46
CA ILE A 12 -4.83 0.10 21.39
C ILE A 12 -5.59 -1.19 21.72
N LEU A 13 -5.05 -2.04 22.62
CA LEU A 13 -5.67 -3.32 22.94
C LEU A 13 -7.01 -3.18 23.64
N GLU A 14 -7.17 -2.23 24.56
CA GLU A 14 -8.45 -2.02 25.25
C GLU A 14 -9.57 -1.63 24.27
N PRO A 15 -9.42 -0.61 23.40
CA PRO A 15 -10.40 -0.31 22.37
C PRO A 15 -10.72 -1.50 21.47
N LEU A 16 -9.71 -2.25 21.02
CA LEU A 16 -9.91 -3.43 20.18
C LEU A 16 -10.72 -4.52 20.89
N ARG A 17 -10.45 -4.77 22.18
CA ARG A 17 -11.21 -5.73 23.00
C ARG A 17 -12.64 -5.27 23.25
N ALA A 18 -12.85 -3.96 23.39
CA ALA A 18 -14.18 -3.37 23.50
C ALA A 18 -14.94 -3.32 22.17
N GLY A 19 -14.30 -3.68 21.05
CA GLY A 19 -14.88 -3.58 19.71
C GLY A 19 -14.88 -2.15 19.14
N ASP A 20 -14.29 -1.18 19.84
CA ASP A 20 -14.18 0.21 19.41
C ASP A 20 -12.99 0.40 18.45
N ARG A 21 -13.22 -0.02 17.19
CA ARG A 21 -12.24 0.11 16.12
C ARG A 21 -11.91 1.56 15.78
N HIS A 22 -12.84 2.51 15.97
CA HIS A 22 -12.61 3.92 15.67
C HIS A 22 -11.63 4.55 16.66
N GLU A 23 -11.79 4.29 17.96
CA GLU A 23 -10.84 4.74 18.98
C GLU A 23 -9.47 4.07 18.79
N ALA A 24 -9.43 2.78 18.42
CA ALA A 24 -8.18 2.11 18.08
C ALA A 24 -7.45 2.80 16.92
N VAL A 25 -8.17 3.16 15.85
CA VAL A 25 -7.63 3.93 14.71
C VAL A 25 -7.13 5.30 15.14
N LYS A 26 -7.89 6.04 15.97
CA LYS A 26 -7.48 7.36 16.48
C LYS A 26 -6.15 7.27 17.25
N ARG A 27 -6.00 6.28 18.13
CA ARG A 27 -4.77 6.06 18.90
C ARG A 27 -3.60 5.64 18.02
N LEU A 28 -3.82 4.75 17.05
CA LEU A 28 -2.79 4.34 16.09
C LEU A 28 -2.33 5.49 15.20
N ARG A 29 -3.22 6.39 14.76
CA ARG A 29 -2.85 7.56 13.96
C ARG A 29 -1.84 8.43 14.70
N MET A 30 -2.13 8.80 15.96
CA MET A 30 -1.19 9.57 16.79
C MET A 30 0.18 8.92 16.87
N GLN A 31 0.21 7.59 16.99
CA GLN A 31 1.45 6.84 17.06
C GLN A 31 2.21 6.77 15.72
N VAL A 32 1.51 6.53 14.61
CA VAL A 32 2.11 6.50 13.26
C VAL A 32 2.57 7.89 12.83
N ASP A 33 1.93 8.95 13.31
CA ASP A 33 2.38 10.33 13.07
C ASP A 33 3.63 10.65 13.89
N HIS A 34 3.73 10.13 15.12
CA HIS A 34 4.92 10.26 15.96
C HIS A 34 6.12 9.47 15.42
N ASP A 35 5.90 8.23 14.97
CA ASP A 35 6.88 7.40 14.29
C ASP A 35 6.38 6.94 12.90
N PRO A 36 6.62 7.76 11.85
CA PRO A 36 6.20 7.46 10.49
C PRO A 36 6.88 6.24 9.86
N PHE A 37 7.85 5.62 10.51
CA PHE A 37 8.53 4.44 9.99
C PHE A 37 8.21 3.17 10.79
N ALA A 38 7.35 3.26 11.83
CA ALA A 38 6.90 2.09 12.57
C ALA A 38 6.04 1.17 11.68
N LEU A 39 6.63 0.05 11.25
CA LEU A 39 6.00 -0.87 10.29
C LEU A 39 4.73 -1.51 10.85
N ALA A 40 4.76 -2.11 12.04
CA ALA A 40 3.56 -2.77 12.58
C ALA A 40 2.44 -1.82 12.96
N PRO A 41 2.64 -0.71 13.70
CA PRO A 41 1.57 0.25 13.96
C PRO A 41 0.90 0.74 12.67
N ARG A 42 1.69 1.01 11.62
CA ARG A 42 1.14 1.39 10.32
C ARG A 42 0.38 0.24 9.65
N HIS A 43 0.86 -0.99 9.76
CA HIS A 43 0.17 -2.16 9.25
C HIS A 43 -1.19 -2.34 9.94
N VAL A 44 -1.22 -2.33 11.27
CA VAL A 44 -2.46 -2.43 12.05
C VAL A 44 -3.43 -1.30 11.67
N LEU A 45 -2.93 -0.06 11.55
CA LEU A 45 -3.74 1.08 11.11
C LEU A 45 -4.36 0.84 9.72
N ALA A 46 -3.55 0.42 8.74
CA ALA A 46 -4.03 0.14 7.38
C ALA A 46 -5.10 -0.97 7.37
N THR A 47 -4.90 -2.02 8.16
CA THR A 47 -5.84 -3.13 8.32
C THR A 47 -7.16 -2.65 8.93
N LEU A 48 -7.14 -1.89 10.02
CA LEU A 48 -8.36 -1.39 10.66
C LEU A 48 -9.12 -0.41 9.77
N LEU A 49 -8.42 0.47 9.04
CA LEU A 49 -9.05 1.36 8.06
C LEU A 49 -9.77 0.56 6.97
N SER A 50 -9.16 -0.53 6.49
CA SER A 50 -9.78 -1.42 5.51
C SER A 50 -11.01 -2.13 6.08
N GLU A 51 -10.97 -2.60 7.32
CA GLU A 51 -12.13 -3.22 8.01
C GLU A 51 -13.28 -2.25 8.21
N LEU A 52 -12.99 -0.96 8.42
CA LEU A 52 -13.99 0.10 8.54
C LEU A 52 -14.52 0.60 7.20
N GLY A 53 -14.16 -0.04 6.07
CA GLY A 53 -14.58 0.38 4.74
C GLY A 53 -13.91 1.65 4.23
N GLN A 54 -12.88 2.16 4.91
CA GLN A 54 -12.12 3.34 4.51
C GLN A 54 -11.01 2.97 3.50
N SER A 55 -11.40 2.37 2.38
CA SER A 55 -10.51 1.77 1.37
C SER A 55 -9.40 2.72 0.89
N ASN A 56 -9.74 3.97 0.58
CA ASN A 56 -8.75 4.97 0.13
C ASN A 56 -7.71 5.27 1.20
N ALA A 57 -8.13 5.44 2.45
CA ALA A 57 -7.22 5.70 3.57
C ALA A 57 -6.34 4.48 3.84
N ALA A 58 -6.92 3.28 3.79
CA ALA A 58 -6.19 2.02 3.92
C ALA A 58 -5.13 1.87 2.83
N GLN A 59 -5.49 2.11 1.57
CA GLN A 59 -4.57 2.06 0.42
C GLN A 59 -3.38 3.00 0.63
N VAL A 60 -3.62 4.26 1.02
CA VAL A 60 -2.54 5.22 1.30
C VAL A 60 -1.59 4.71 2.41
N GLN A 61 -2.13 4.07 3.46
CA GLN A 61 -1.27 3.51 4.50
C GLN A 61 -0.51 2.28 4.03
N TYR A 62 -1.09 1.41 3.20
CA TYR A 62 -0.39 0.29 2.61
C TYR A 62 0.69 0.72 1.60
N GLU A 63 0.49 1.77 0.80
CA GLU A 63 1.53 2.32 -0.08
C GLU A 63 2.73 2.84 0.72
N LYS A 64 2.45 3.56 1.82
CA LYS A 64 3.48 4.01 2.75
C LYS A 64 4.17 2.85 3.46
N LEU A 65 3.43 1.80 3.81
CA LEU A 65 3.97 0.59 4.43
C LEU A 65 4.87 -0.17 3.46
N LEU A 66 4.44 -0.33 2.21
CA LEU A 66 5.21 -0.97 1.14
C LEU A 66 6.56 -0.28 0.97
N THR A 67 6.53 1.04 0.83
CA THR A 67 7.73 1.87 0.70
C THR A 67 8.67 1.69 1.90
N ALA A 68 8.14 1.76 3.13
CA ALA A 68 8.93 1.59 4.34
C ALA A 68 9.48 0.16 4.48
N SER A 69 8.71 -0.85 4.09
CA SER A 69 9.12 -2.27 4.13
C SER A 69 10.26 -2.53 3.15
N VAL A 70 10.16 -2.02 1.92
CA VAL A 70 11.24 -2.08 0.93
C VAL A 70 12.51 -1.43 1.47
N SER A 71 12.41 -0.22 2.02
CA SER A 71 13.58 0.50 2.56
C SER A 71 14.28 -0.23 3.72
N ARG A 72 13.56 -1.11 4.44
CA ARG A 72 14.06 -1.90 5.56
C ARG A 72 14.42 -3.34 5.18
N GLY A 73 14.28 -3.73 3.91
CA GLY A 73 14.52 -5.11 3.49
C GLY A 73 13.40 -6.10 3.84
N ASP A 74 12.26 -5.67 4.39
CA ASP A 74 11.17 -6.54 4.85
C ASP A 74 10.32 -7.05 3.66
N VAL A 75 10.82 -8.10 3.01
CA VAL A 75 10.23 -8.70 1.80
C VAL A 75 8.81 -9.19 2.05
N PHE A 76 8.58 -9.93 3.14
CA PHE A 76 7.28 -10.54 3.41
C PHE A 76 6.21 -9.50 3.70
N ARG A 77 6.54 -8.45 4.48
CA ARG A 77 5.60 -7.35 4.69
C ARG A 77 5.36 -6.54 3.44
N ALA A 78 6.36 -6.35 2.59
CA ALA A 78 6.18 -5.69 1.31
C ALA A 78 5.25 -6.48 0.38
N ILE A 79 5.39 -7.81 0.32
CA ILE A 79 4.46 -8.70 -0.41
C ILE A 79 3.05 -8.56 0.16
N ALA A 80 2.89 -8.63 1.49
CA ALA A 80 1.60 -8.48 2.15
C ALA A 80 0.94 -7.12 1.84
N ALA A 81 1.70 -6.03 1.91
CA ALA A 81 1.21 -4.69 1.59
C ALA A 81 0.78 -4.58 0.11
N GLN A 82 1.59 -5.11 -0.82
CA GLN A 82 1.26 -5.12 -2.24
C GLN A 82 -0.01 -5.93 -2.54
N ARG A 83 -0.22 -7.06 -1.85
CA ARG A 83 -1.46 -7.85 -1.94
C ARG A 83 -2.66 -7.06 -1.47
N ARG A 84 -2.57 -6.43 -0.30
CA ARG A 84 -3.66 -5.60 0.25
C ARG A 84 -4.03 -4.44 -0.68
N ILE A 85 -3.05 -3.81 -1.32
CA ILE A 85 -3.29 -2.79 -2.35
C ILE A 85 -4.09 -3.38 -3.52
N SER A 86 -3.67 -4.52 -4.06
CA SER A 86 -4.39 -5.18 -5.16
C SER A 86 -5.82 -5.60 -4.79
N GLU A 87 -6.03 -6.10 -3.57
CA GLU A 87 -7.36 -6.43 -3.04
C GLU A 87 -8.27 -5.20 -2.95
N ILE A 88 -7.74 -4.07 -2.44
CA ILE A 88 -8.49 -2.81 -2.36
C ILE A 88 -8.84 -2.26 -3.74
N GLU A 89 -7.95 -2.39 -4.70
CA GLU A 89 -8.17 -1.97 -6.10
C GLU A 89 -9.17 -2.88 -6.83
N GLY A 90 -9.57 -4.02 -6.25
CA GLY A 90 -10.49 -4.98 -6.86
C GLY A 90 -9.88 -5.73 -8.06
N GLY A 91 -8.57 -5.65 -8.24
CA GLY A 91 -7.85 -6.25 -9.37
C GLY A 91 -7.20 -7.59 -9.00
N ALA A 92 -7.00 -8.43 -10.01
CA ALA A 92 -6.08 -9.56 -9.87
C ALA A 92 -4.68 -9.03 -9.52
N GLN A 93 -3.93 -9.80 -8.72
CA GLN A 93 -2.59 -9.41 -8.32
C GLN A 93 -1.69 -9.22 -9.56
N SER A 94 -1.14 -8.02 -9.73
CA SER A 94 -0.31 -7.70 -10.88
C SER A 94 1.05 -8.36 -10.76
N THR A 95 1.30 -9.37 -11.60
CA THR A 95 2.62 -10.03 -11.74
C THR A 95 3.73 -8.99 -11.96
N ALA A 96 3.48 -7.96 -12.77
CA ALA A 96 4.45 -6.91 -13.05
C ALA A 96 4.86 -6.14 -11.78
N ARG A 97 3.91 -5.82 -10.89
CA ARG A 97 4.22 -5.14 -9.61
C ARG A 97 5.03 -6.02 -8.67
N LEU A 98 4.81 -7.33 -8.67
CA LEU A 98 5.61 -8.27 -7.89
C LEU A 98 7.03 -8.41 -8.43
N VAL A 99 7.20 -8.52 -9.75
CA VAL A 99 8.52 -8.54 -10.39
C VAL A 99 9.29 -7.25 -10.07
N ALA A 100 8.62 -6.11 -10.18
CA ALA A 100 9.16 -4.81 -9.79
C ALA A 100 9.63 -4.80 -8.33
N LEU A 101 8.81 -5.32 -7.42
CA LEU A 101 9.16 -5.44 -6.00
C LEU A 101 10.43 -6.28 -5.78
N GLN A 102 10.56 -7.41 -6.48
CA GLN A 102 11.77 -8.25 -6.40
C GLN A 102 13.02 -7.48 -6.86
N ARG A 103 12.92 -6.77 -7.99
CA ARG A 103 14.02 -5.97 -8.55
C ARG A 103 14.46 -4.88 -7.59
N TRP A 104 13.52 -4.20 -6.91
CA TRP A 104 13.86 -3.25 -5.85
C TRP A 104 14.68 -3.86 -4.73
N PHE A 105 14.26 -5.01 -4.20
CA PHE A 105 15.03 -5.69 -3.15
C PHE A 105 16.42 -6.14 -3.63
N ARG A 106 16.55 -6.60 -4.87
CA ARG A 106 17.86 -6.96 -5.46
C ARG A 106 18.79 -5.75 -5.58
N LEU A 107 18.25 -4.58 -5.94
CA LEU A 107 19.02 -3.33 -6.04
C LEU A 107 19.53 -2.83 -4.69
N LEU A 108 18.79 -3.06 -3.59
CA LEU A 108 19.22 -2.71 -2.23
C LEU A 108 20.39 -3.58 -1.72
N GLY A 109 20.73 -4.65 -2.43
CA GLY A 109 21.87 -5.52 -2.17
C GLY A 109 21.71 -6.46 -0.96
N PRO A 110 22.61 -7.45 -0.81
CA PRO A 110 22.54 -8.44 0.25
C PRO A 110 22.65 -7.84 1.66
N GLN A 111 23.30 -6.68 1.80
CA GLN A 111 23.54 -6.05 3.10
C GLN A 111 22.25 -5.56 3.78
N SER A 112 21.23 -5.22 2.99
CA SER A 112 19.89 -4.91 3.50
C SER A 112 19.12 -6.18 3.89
N LEU A 113 19.56 -7.35 3.42
CA LEU A 113 18.95 -8.67 3.66
C LEU A 113 19.67 -9.47 4.75
N THR A 114 20.89 -9.08 5.14
CA THR A 114 21.63 -9.67 6.28
C THR A 114 21.17 -9.13 7.63
N ALA A 115 20.31 -8.11 7.64
CA ALA A 115 19.65 -7.63 8.84
C ALA A 115 18.62 -8.63 9.39
N PHE A 116 18.22 -9.61 8.58
CA PHE A 116 17.45 -10.76 9.04
C PHE A 116 18.46 -11.77 9.59
N GLY A 117 18.40 -12.01 10.89
CA GLY A 117 19.33 -12.92 11.58
C GLY A 117 19.39 -14.31 10.95
N ASP A 118 20.29 -15.16 11.45
CA ASP A 118 20.31 -16.58 11.10
C ASP A 118 18.97 -17.21 11.48
N GLY A 119 18.04 -17.21 10.51
CA GLY A 119 16.68 -17.73 10.60
C GLY A 119 16.63 -19.21 11.00
N PRO A 120 15.43 -19.80 11.18
CA PRO A 120 15.31 -21.20 11.56
C PRO A 120 16.04 -22.08 10.56
N ARG A 121 16.63 -23.16 11.05
CA ARG A 121 17.16 -24.23 10.20
C ARG A 121 15.98 -24.96 9.58
N GLY A 122 15.46 -24.39 8.51
CA GLY A 122 14.29 -24.88 7.77
C GLY A 122 13.28 -23.77 7.52
N GLY A 123 12.81 -23.66 6.28
CA GLY A 123 11.81 -22.67 5.89
C GLY A 123 12.29 -21.73 4.78
N VAL A 124 11.33 -21.02 4.20
CA VAL A 124 11.57 -19.99 3.19
C VAL A 124 12.03 -18.72 3.90
N ARG A 125 13.26 -18.31 3.62
CA ARG A 125 13.83 -17.03 4.05
C ARG A 125 13.66 -15.97 2.96
N PRO A 126 13.68 -14.67 3.30
CA PRO A 126 13.64 -13.59 2.30
C PRO A 126 14.71 -13.77 1.20
N ILE A 127 15.91 -14.21 1.57
CA ILE A 127 17.00 -14.43 0.62
C ILE A 127 16.74 -15.59 -0.36
N HIS A 128 16.12 -16.68 0.09
CA HIS A 128 15.74 -17.78 -0.80
C HIS A 128 14.73 -17.27 -1.83
N PHE A 129 13.77 -16.50 -1.35
CA PHE A 129 12.72 -15.91 -2.16
C PHE A 129 13.27 -14.94 -3.22
N LEU A 130 14.20 -14.06 -2.85
CA LEU A 130 14.79 -13.09 -3.76
C LEU A 130 15.75 -13.69 -4.80
N ARG A 131 16.21 -14.93 -4.59
CA ARG A 131 17.05 -15.67 -5.56
C ARG A 131 16.23 -16.34 -6.66
N LEU A 132 14.92 -16.51 -6.46
CA LEU A 132 14.05 -17.12 -7.45
C LEU A 132 14.05 -16.34 -8.79
N PRO A 133 13.90 -17.01 -9.93
CA PRO A 133 13.49 -16.36 -11.18
C PRO A 133 12.27 -15.45 -10.98
N GLU A 134 12.15 -14.40 -11.81
CA GLU A 134 11.14 -13.34 -11.60
C GLU A 134 9.70 -13.86 -11.69
N ASP A 135 9.45 -14.78 -12.62
CA ASP A 135 8.19 -15.48 -12.79
C ASP A 135 7.85 -16.35 -11.57
N LEU A 136 8.82 -17.11 -11.06
CA LEU A 136 8.65 -17.94 -9.86
C LEU A 136 8.46 -17.11 -8.60
N PHE A 137 9.18 -16.00 -8.45
CA PHE A 137 8.97 -15.06 -7.34
C PHE A 137 7.54 -14.51 -7.37
N ALA A 138 7.09 -14.04 -8.54
CA ALA A 138 5.76 -13.45 -8.67
C ALA A 138 4.67 -14.50 -8.43
N HIS A 139 4.83 -15.71 -8.98
CA HIS A 139 3.94 -16.85 -8.71
C HIS A 139 3.88 -17.17 -7.22
N ALA A 140 5.03 -17.34 -6.58
CA ALA A 140 5.09 -17.68 -5.16
C ALA A 140 4.51 -16.56 -4.27
N ALA A 141 4.79 -15.29 -4.58
CA ALA A 141 4.27 -14.15 -3.82
C ALA A 141 2.74 -14.01 -4.00
N ALA A 142 2.23 -14.44 -5.15
CA ALA A 142 0.80 -14.53 -5.42
C ALA A 142 0.15 -15.78 -4.78
N GLY A 143 0.90 -16.86 -4.57
CA GLY A 143 0.43 -18.08 -3.90
C GLY A 143 0.38 -17.98 -2.37
N MET A 144 1.11 -17.05 -1.75
CA MET A 144 1.04 -16.83 -0.30
C MET A 144 -0.36 -16.38 0.15
N ARG A 145 -0.75 -16.68 1.39
CA ARG A 145 -2.07 -16.28 1.92
C ARG A 145 -1.91 -15.36 3.11
N LEU A 146 -2.78 -14.35 3.22
CA LEU A 146 -2.88 -13.56 4.45
C LEU A 146 -3.89 -14.22 5.38
N GLU A 147 -3.46 -14.54 6.60
CA GLU A 147 -4.31 -15.13 7.61
C GLU A 147 -4.36 -14.27 8.86
N ARG A 148 -5.58 -14.00 9.35
CA ARG A 148 -5.80 -13.32 10.62
C ARG A 148 -6.09 -14.33 11.72
N PHE A 149 -5.42 -14.14 12.85
CA PHE A 149 -5.63 -14.91 14.05
C PHE A 149 -6.38 -14.07 15.08
N ASP A 150 -7.41 -14.68 15.63
CA ASP A 150 -8.15 -14.21 16.79
C ASP A 150 -7.59 -14.86 18.07
N LEU A 151 -8.19 -14.52 19.21
CA LEU A 151 -7.73 -15.02 20.52
C LEU A 151 -8.10 -16.50 20.76
N THR A 152 -8.87 -17.11 19.85
CA THR A 152 -9.35 -18.48 19.93
C THR A 152 -8.30 -19.46 19.40
N TRP A 153 -8.19 -20.61 20.06
CA TRP A 153 -7.33 -21.71 19.60
C TRP A 153 -7.86 -22.34 18.32
N ARG A 154 -6.98 -22.47 17.33
CA ARG A 154 -7.15 -23.26 16.11
C ARG A 154 -6.25 -24.48 16.15
N PHE A 155 -6.65 -25.53 15.45
CA PHE A 155 -5.91 -26.78 15.36
C PHE A 155 -5.64 -27.07 13.89
N GLU A 156 -4.37 -27.28 13.54
CA GLU A 156 -3.90 -27.51 12.19
C GLU A 156 -3.03 -28.77 12.17
N GLY A 157 -3.25 -29.66 11.20
CA GLY A 157 -2.35 -30.80 10.99
C GLY A 157 -1.00 -30.32 10.48
N VAL A 158 0.10 -30.84 11.04
CA VAL A 158 1.48 -30.51 10.60
C VAL A 158 2.11 -31.60 9.73
N ASP A 159 1.29 -32.43 9.10
CA ASP A 159 1.74 -33.53 8.24
C ASP A 159 2.50 -33.04 7.00
N ARG A 160 2.33 -31.76 6.64
CA ARG A 160 3.02 -31.11 5.53
C ARG A 160 3.64 -29.78 5.99
N PRO A 161 4.83 -29.40 5.48
CA PRO A 161 5.53 -28.21 5.92
C PRO A 161 4.73 -26.96 5.55
N ARG A 162 4.38 -26.15 6.55
CA ARG A 162 3.74 -24.84 6.37
C ARG A 162 4.51 -23.81 7.20
N GLN A 163 4.56 -22.59 6.70
CA GLN A 163 5.25 -21.49 7.38
C GLN A 163 4.29 -20.32 7.60
N TRP A 164 4.35 -19.71 8.78
CA TRP A 164 3.68 -18.45 9.09
C TRP A 164 4.71 -17.39 9.43
N VAL A 165 4.65 -16.25 8.75
CA VAL A 165 5.46 -15.08 9.06
C VAL A 165 4.57 -14.06 9.75
N VAL A 166 4.86 -13.72 11.00
CA VAL A 166 4.04 -12.78 11.78
C VAL A 166 4.27 -11.36 11.29
N LEU A 167 3.28 -10.77 10.61
CA LEU A 167 3.40 -9.42 10.05
C LEU A 167 3.15 -8.35 11.11
N TRP A 168 2.28 -8.62 12.08
CA TRP A 168 2.03 -7.77 13.24
C TRP A 168 1.27 -8.56 14.29
N GLY A 169 1.43 -8.15 15.56
CA GLY A 169 0.81 -8.82 16.69
C GLY A 169 1.70 -9.89 17.30
N ALA A 170 1.07 -10.84 17.99
CA ALA A 170 1.74 -11.95 18.63
C ALA A 170 0.86 -13.20 18.61
N LEU A 171 1.52 -14.34 18.44
CA LEU A 171 0.92 -15.67 18.49
C LEU A 171 1.49 -16.45 19.66
N ARG A 172 0.66 -17.34 20.20
CA ARG A 172 1.07 -18.46 21.04
C ARG A 172 0.73 -19.76 20.36
N TRP A 173 1.56 -20.77 20.56
CA TRP A 173 1.39 -22.06 19.91
C TRP A 173 2.06 -23.20 20.66
N ASP A 174 1.62 -24.42 20.40
CA ASP A 174 2.27 -25.65 20.83
C ASP A 174 1.97 -26.79 19.83
N LEU A 175 2.80 -27.83 19.84
CA LEU A 175 2.56 -29.06 19.09
C LEU A 175 2.01 -30.12 20.03
N ARG A 176 0.96 -30.82 19.58
CA ARG A 176 0.41 -31.99 20.24
C ARG A 176 0.72 -33.21 19.41
N HIS A 177 1.50 -34.12 19.98
CA HIS A 177 1.86 -35.38 19.34
C HIS A 177 0.75 -36.43 19.49
N PRO A 178 0.74 -37.50 18.67
CA PRO A 178 -0.29 -38.53 18.69
C PRO A 178 -0.44 -39.29 20.02
N ASP A 179 0.60 -39.27 20.86
CA ASP A 179 0.65 -39.85 22.20
C ASP A 179 0.07 -38.91 23.28
N ASP A 180 -0.62 -37.84 22.86
CA ASP A 180 -1.18 -36.76 23.70
C ASP A 180 -0.12 -35.94 24.47
N ASN A 181 1.16 -36.11 24.14
CA ASN A 181 2.22 -35.24 24.67
C ASN A 181 2.20 -33.90 23.93
N ALA A 182 2.11 -32.80 24.69
CA ALA A 182 2.22 -31.45 24.17
C ALA A 182 3.60 -30.86 24.43
N THR A 183 4.14 -30.12 23.46
CA THR A 183 5.32 -29.29 23.69
C THR A 183 4.97 -28.14 24.63
N ALA A 184 6.01 -27.48 25.18
CA ALA A 184 5.78 -26.22 25.89
C ALA A 184 5.15 -25.18 24.97
N ILE A 185 4.29 -24.31 25.53
CA ILE A 185 3.72 -23.18 24.80
C ILE A 185 4.85 -22.22 24.42
N ALA A 186 4.96 -22.00 23.13
CA ALA A 186 5.87 -21.11 22.45
C ALA A 186 5.14 -19.82 22.04
N HIS A 187 5.90 -18.74 21.83
CA HIS A 187 5.35 -17.46 21.38
C HIS A 187 6.13 -16.94 20.18
N CYS A 188 5.41 -16.35 19.21
CA CYS A 188 5.98 -15.63 18.07
C CYS A 188 5.48 -14.18 18.10
N ARG A 189 6.37 -13.24 17.82
CA ARG A 189 6.08 -11.80 17.74
C ARG A 189 6.20 -11.32 16.30
N GLU A 190 5.86 -10.06 16.07
CA GLU A 190 6.10 -9.39 14.79
C GLU A 190 7.51 -9.64 14.24
N GLY A 191 7.60 -10.19 13.03
CA GLY A 191 8.83 -10.57 12.35
C GLY A 191 9.23 -12.03 12.52
N ASP A 192 8.78 -12.66 13.59
CA ASP A 192 9.10 -14.05 13.84
C ASP A 192 8.46 -14.96 12.79
N VAL A 193 9.13 -16.08 12.56
CA VAL A 193 8.67 -17.13 11.66
C VAL A 193 8.32 -18.34 12.49
N LEU A 194 7.08 -18.80 12.35
CA LEU A 194 6.62 -20.07 12.86
C LEU A 194 6.75 -21.12 11.75
N PHE A 195 7.59 -22.13 12.00
CA PHE A 195 7.76 -23.29 11.15
C PHE A 195 7.77 -24.55 12.03
N PRO A 196 6.67 -25.33 12.07
CA PRO A 196 6.58 -26.52 12.91
C PRO A 196 7.64 -27.61 12.66
N GLY A 197 8.46 -27.50 11.61
CA GLY A 197 9.43 -28.52 11.20
C GLY A 197 8.81 -29.57 10.27
N ALA A 198 9.63 -30.13 9.38
CA ALA A 198 9.18 -31.14 8.41
C ALA A 198 9.17 -32.58 8.96
N SER A 199 9.75 -32.81 10.14
CA SER A 199 10.00 -34.14 10.70
C SER A 199 9.10 -34.51 11.88
N ASN A 200 7.92 -33.89 11.99
CA ASN A 200 6.97 -34.24 13.05
C ASN A 200 6.37 -35.63 12.82
N PRO A 201 6.09 -36.40 13.89
CA PRO A 201 5.33 -37.65 13.79
C PRO A 201 3.99 -37.43 13.09
N VAL A 202 3.57 -38.39 12.25
CA VAL A 202 2.27 -38.36 11.57
C VAL A 202 1.15 -38.22 12.60
N GLY A 203 0.21 -37.30 12.37
CA GLY A 203 -0.88 -37.01 13.31
C GLY A 203 -0.50 -36.00 14.41
N THR A 204 0.68 -35.39 14.35
CA THR A 204 0.99 -34.22 15.18
C THR A 204 0.09 -33.05 14.75
N MET A 205 -0.44 -32.33 15.74
CA MET A 205 -1.33 -31.18 15.55
C MET A 205 -0.65 -29.92 16.08
N LEU A 206 -0.58 -28.88 15.27
CA LEU A 206 -0.28 -27.53 15.72
C LEU A 206 -1.53 -26.91 16.33
N ARG A 207 -1.42 -26.46 17.56
CA ARG A 207 -2.42 -25.62 18.20
C ARG A 207 -1.89 -24.19 18.25
N ILE A 208 -2.64 -23.24 17.68
CA ILE A 208 -2.20 -21.85 17.50
C ILE A 208 -3.32 -20.86 17.85
N ALA A 209 -2.98 -19.77 18.53
CA ALA A 209 -3.90 -18.67 18.84
C ALA A 209 -3.13 -17.36 18.89
N ALA A 210 -3.83 -16.24 18.75
CA ALA A 210 -3.24 -14.92 18.93
C ALA A 210 -3.23 -14.52 20.43
N ASP A 211 -2.12 -13.95 20.90
CA ASP A 211 -2.08 -13.25 22.20
C ASP A 211 -2.60 -11.81 22.06
N THR A 212 -2.39 -11.22 20.88
CA THR A 212 -3.00 -9.98 20.42
C THR A 212 -3.58 -10.21 19.03
N PRO A 213 -4.54 -9.40 18.54
CA PRO A 213 -4.90 -9.42 17.13
C PRO A 213 -3.63 -9.49 16.26
N CYS A 214 -3.63 -10.41 15.32
CA CYS A 214 -2.43 -10.78 14.58
C CYS A 214 -2.77 -11.11 13.13
N GLU A 215 -1.87 -10.78 12.22
CA GLU A 215 -1.93 -11.21 10.83
C GLU A 215 -0.61 -11.84 10.44
N CYS A 216 -0.70 -12.95 9.72
CA CYS A 216 0.44 -13.69 9.20
C CYS A 216 0.38 -13.77 7.69
N LEU A 217 1.56 -13.79 7.08
CA LEU A 217 1.74 -14.28 5.73
C LEU A 217 2.03 -15.79 5.82
N VAL A 218 1.18 -16.59 5.18
CA VAL A 218 1.23 -18.04 5.20
C VAL A 218 1.79 -18.53 3.87
N ILE A 219 2.80 -19.40 3.95
CA ILE A 219 3.33 -20.15 2.82
C ILE A 219 2.77 -21.55 2.92
N GLU A 220 1.83 -21.87 2.03
CA GLU A 220 1.09 -23.12 2.04
C GLU A 220 1.99 -24.31 1.65
N PRO A 221 1.66 -25.54 2.08
CA PRO A 221 2.54 -26.68 1.86
C PRO A 221 2.86 -27.00 0.41
N ASP A 222 1.91 -26.82 -0.49
CA ASP A 222 2.12 -27.08 -1.92
C ASP A 222 3.13 -26.08 -2.51
N LEU A 223 3.05 -24.81 -2.07
CA LEU A 223 4.02 -23.79 -2.45
C LEU A 223 5.39 -24.05 -1.81
N MET A 224 5.44 -24.50 -0.56
CA MET A 224 6.69 -24.90 0.10
C MET A 224 7.39 -26.04 -0.66
N ALA A 225 6.64 -27.05 -1.10
CA ALA A 225 7.16 -28.16 -1.90
C ALA A 225 7.69 -27.67 -3.24
N GLU A 226 6.92 -26.83 -3.96
CA GLU A 226 7.35 -26.22 -5.23
C GLU A 226 8.67 -25.43 -5.06
N LEU A 227 8.77 -24.63 -4.00
CA LEU A 227 9.98 -23.86 -3.71
C LEU A 227 11.18 -24.76 -3.38
N ALA A 228 10.95 -25.85 -2.67
CA ALA A 228 12.00 -26.81 -2.32
C ALA A 228 12.55 -27.59 -3.51
N GLU A 229 11.70 -27.93 -4.48
CA GLU A 229 12.14 -28.57 -5.73
C GLU A 229 13.07 -27.66 -6.54
N ARG A 230 12.88 -26.34 -6.43
CA ARG A 230 13.66 -25.33 -7.17
C ARG A 230 14.91 -24.89 -6.44
N ASP A 231 14.82 -24.75 -5.12
CA ASP A 231 15.93 -24.44 -4.23
C ASP A 231 15.91 -25.43 -3.06
N PRO A 232 16.66 -26.54 -3.15
CA PRO A 232 16.72 -27.55 -2.09
C PRO A 232 17.13 -26.98 -0.73
N GLY A 233 17.84 -25.84 -0.71
CA GLY A 233 18.21 -25.13 0.51
C GLY A 233 17.04 -24.55 1.30
N VAL A 234 15.84 -24.47 0.71
CA VAL A 234 14.60 -24.01 1.37
C VAL A 234 14.15 -24.97 2.47
N LEU A 235 14.32 -26.28 2.25
CA LEU A 235 13.93 -27.33 3.22
C LEU A 235 15.13 -27.99 3.90
N ASP A 236 16.35 -27.52 3.64
CA ASP A 236 17.58 -28.05 4.25
C ASP A 236 17.65 -27.64 5.73
N SER A 237 16.77 -28.27 6.48
CA SER A 237 16.65 -28.27 7.92
C SER A 237 17.62 -29.31 8.39
N GLY A 238 18.89 -28.92 8.59
CA GLY A 238 19.91 -29.83 9.07
C GLY A 238 19.47 -30.50 10.38
N ALA A 239 18.89 -31.71 10.28
CA ALA A 239 18.43 -32.60 11.34
C ALA A 239 17.88 -31.93 12.62
N ALA A 240 17.20 -30.79 12.49
CA ALA A 240 16.61 -30.11 13.64
C ALA A 240 15.33 -30.86 14.03
N THR A 241 15.43 -31.72 15.04
CA THR A 241 14.33 -32.55 15.56
C THR A 241 13.40 -31.79 16.50
N SER A 242 13.62 -30.49 16.72
CA SER A 242 12.83 -29.67 17.63
C SER A 242 12.15 -28.51 16.90
N PRO A 243 10.90 -28.17 17.25
CA PRO A 243 10.25 -26.96 16.76
C PRO A 243 11.10 -25.74 17.09
N GLU A 244 11.50 -24.99 16.07
CA GLU A 244 12.40 -23.85 16.22
C GLU A 244 11.59 -22.55 16.09
N ILE A 245 11.54 -21.76 17.16
CA ILE A 245 11.17 -20.34 17.07
C ILE A 245 12.45 -19.61 16.75
N VAL A 246 12.47 -18.88 15.63
CA VAL A 246 13.52 -17.89 15.43
C VAL A 246 12.95 -16.51 15.57
N HIS A 247 13.49 -15.82 16.56
CA HIS A 247 13.29 -14.41 16.72
C HIS A 247 14.04 -13.70 15.61
N ASP A 248 13.31 -12.90 14.85
CA ASP A 248 13.94 -12.00 13.89
C ASP A 248 14.66 -10.91 14.70
N GLU A 249 15.94 -11.15 15.02
CA GLU A 249 16.86 -10.12 15.52
C GLU A 249 17.15 -9.16 14.36
N ARG A 250 16.12 -8.39 13.97
CA ARG A 250 16.28 -7.33 12.99
C ARG A 250 17.41 -6.45 13.48
N ALA A 251 18.39 -6.19 12.61
CA ALA A 251 19.26 -5.06 12.85
C ALA A 251 18.35 -3.84 13.03
N HIS A 252 18.24 -3.35 14.27
CA HIS A 252 17.76 -2.00 14.54
C HIS A 252 18.78 -1.07 13.91
N LEU A 253 18.78 -0.95 12.57
CA LEU A 253 19.37 0.19 11.91
C LEU A 253 18.61 1.36 12.52
N PRO A 254 19.27 2.17 13.36
CA PRO A 254 18.58 3.26 14.01
C PRO A 254 18.11 4.17 12.88
N ALA A 255 16.81 4.17 12.59
CA ALA A 255 16.20 5.06 11.61
C ALA A 255 16.48 6.54 11.96
N ARG A 256 16.90 6.79 13.21
CA ARG A 256 17.61 7.97 13.68
C ARG A 256 18.56 7.60 14.82
N PRO A 257 19.72 8.26 14.96
CA PRO A 257 20.41 8.32 16.24
C PRO A 257 19.41 8.76 17.32
N ARG A 258 19.20 7.90 18.33
CA ARG A 258 18.28 8.10 19.45
C ARG A 258 18.85 9.11 20.44
N SER A 259 20.16 9.27 20.46
CA SER A 259 20.89 10.22 21.28
C SER A 259 21.99 10.92 20.47
N ARG A 260 22.48 12.06 20.97
CA ARG A 260 23.66 12.74 20.39
C ARG A 260 24.91 11.84 20.40
N GLY A 261 25.01 10.91 21.35
CA GLY A 261 26.13 9.95 21.42
C GLY A 261 26.08 8.86 20.36
N ASP A 262 24.92 8.59 19.75
CA ASP A 262 24.79 7.60 18.67
C ASP A 262 25.44 8.11 17.36
N LEU A 263 25.62 9.43 17.23
CA LEU A 263 26.39 10.06 16.15
C LEU A 263 27.91 9.90 16.34
N ASP A 264 28.36 9.62 17.56
CA ASP A 264 29.78 9.49 17.92
C ASP A 264 30.25 8.01 17.92
N ASP A 265 29.36 7.05 17.64
CA ASP A 265 29.70 5.63 17.56
C ASP A 265 30.51 5.36 16.28
N ARG A 266 31.79 5.01 16.48
CA ARG A 266 32.80 4.79 15.42
C ARG A 266 32.40 3.73 14.39
N ARG A 267 31.42 2.88 14.69
CA ARG A 267 30.89 1.87 13.75
C ARG A 267 30.14 2.48 12.55
N PHE A 268 29.69 3.73 12.66
CA PHE A 268 28.94 4.43 11.60
C PHE A 268 29.69 5.61 10.99
N ALA A 269 30.89 5.91 11.48
CA ALA A 269 31.71 6.96 10.90
C ALA A 269 32.29 6.49 9.55
N PRO A 270 32.16 7.28 8.46
CA PRO A 270 32.90 6.99 7.24
C PRO A 270 34.40 6.97 7.55
N PRO A 271 35.20 6.15 6.83
CA PRO A 271 36.66 6.16 7.01
C PRO A 271 37.16 7.60 6.83
N SER A 272 37.96 8.07 7.79
CA SER A 272 38.51 9.43 7.73
C SER A 272 39.18 9.63 6.37
N PRO A 273 38.79 10.65 5.60
CA PRO A 273 39.50 10.97 4.38
C PRO A 273 40.94 11.33 4.74
N ASP A 274 41.88 10.82 3.95
CA ASP A 274 43.29 11.19 4.04
C ASP A 274 43.42 12.72 4.08
N THR A 275 44.29 13.18 4.98
CA THR A 275 44.58 14.57 5.30
C THR A 275 45.06 15.34 4.08
N ASP A 276 44.12 15.88 3.29
CA ASP A 276 44.29 17.03 2.41
C ASP A 276 42.90 17.61 2.06
N ALA A 277 42.27 18.26 3.03
CA ALA A 277 41.04 19.04 2.82
C ALA A 277 41.30 20.54 3.00
N PRO A 278 40.71 21.42 2.16
CA PRO A 278 40.93 22.86 2.23
C PRO A 278 40.19 23.53 3.41
N ARG A 279 40.67 24.72 3.75
CA ARG A 279 40.37 25.50 4.97
C ARG A 279 38.87 25.80 5.17
N GLN A 280 38.43 25.64 6.42
CA GLN A 280 37.10 26.00 6.92
C GLN A 280 36.85 27.53 6.86
N LEU A 281 35.65 27.90 6.42
CA LEU A 281 35.11 29.26 6.53
C LEU A 281 34.37 29.40 7.87
N HIS A 282 34.86 30.30 8.72
CA HIS A 282 34.18 30.72 9.95
C HIS A 282 32.96 31.60 9.61
N ILE A 283 31.79 31.22 10.11
CA ILE A 283 30.60 32.08 10.17
C ILE A 283 30.31 32.35 11.65
N ALA A 284 30.25 33.62 12.02
CA ALA A 284 29.97 34.10 13.37
C ALA A 284 28.47 33.96 13.73
N PRO A 285 28.11 33.85 15.03
CA PRO A 285 26.73 33.68 15.44
C PRO A 285 26.08 35.04 15.70
N GLU A 286 24.94 35.30 15.07
CA GLU A 286 24.00 36.31 15.56
C GLU A 286 22.71 35.62 16.02
N SER A 287 22.39 35.88 17.28
CA SER A 287 21.22 35.40 18.00
C SER A 287 19.95 36.11 17.56
N ARG A 288 18.84 35.37 17.49
CA ARG A 288 17.54 35.88 17.95
C ARG A 288 16.61 34.72 18.28
N ALA A 289 16.22 34.64 19.54
CA ALA A 289 15.10 33.81 19.99
C ALA A 289 13.77 34.45 19.56
N PRO A 290 12.72 33.68 19.22
CA PRO A 290 11.36 34.18 19.23
C PRO A 290 10.62 33.82 20.52
N ASP A 291 9.81 34.80 20.89
CA ASP A 291 8.86 34.88 22.00
C ASP A 291 7.86 33.72 22.07
N GLU A 292 7.49 33.43 23.30
CA GLU A 292 6.32 32.64 23.67
C GLU A 292 5.02 33.43 23.41
N GLY A 293 3.98 32.72 22.96
CA GLY A 293 2.60 33.16 23.14
C GLY A 293 1.73 33.10 21.90
N ARG A 294 0.96 32.02 21.74
CA ARG A 294 -0.50 32.02 21.93
C ARG A 294 -1.10 30.68 21.51
N ASP A 295 -1.65 30.03 22.52
CA ASP A 295 -2.59 28.93 22.44
C ASP A 295 -4.00 29.44 22.05
N ALA A 296 -4.88 28.52 21.68
CA ALA A 296 -6.21 28.68 21.06
C ALA A 296 -6.21 28.72 19.52
N GLY A 297 -5.79 27.60 18.91
CA GLY A 297 -6.12 27.26 17.52
C GLY A 297 -7.14 26.12 17.49
N GLU A 298 -8.33 26.43 17.00
CA GLU A 298 -9.39 25.49 16.61
C GLU A 298 -8.81 24.51 15.56
N TRP A 299 -8.81 23.21 15.88
CA TRP A 299 -8.19 22.17 15.06
C TRP A 299 -9.11 21.78 13.91
N LEU A 300 -8.86 22.32 12.72
CA LEU A 300 -9.44 21.86 11.45
C LEU A 300 -8.58 20.74 10.86
N GLU A 301 -9.19 19.56 10.67
CA GLU A 301 -8.58 18.42 10.01
C GLU A 301 -8.25 18.72 8.53
N PHE A 302 -7.06 18.28 8.10
CA PHE A 302 -6.75 18.07 6.70
C PHE A 302 -7.47 16.80 6.22
N GLY A 303 -8.68 16.91 5.69
CA GLY A 303 -9.36 15.78 5.06
C GLY A 303 -10.87 15.87 4.86
N GLU A 304 -11.58 16.72 5.60
CA GLU A 304 -13.01 16.93 5.41
C GLU A 304 -13.33 18.43 5.29
N VAL A 305 -13.99 18.80 4.19
CA VAL A 305 -14.68 20.08 4.11
C VAL A 305 -16.03 19.89 4.78
N SER A 306 -16.19 20.43 5.99
CA SER A 306 -17.52 20.65 6.56
C SER A 306 -18.21 21.76 5.76
N LEU A 307 -19.16 21.37 4.91
CA LEU A 307 -20.12 22.29 4.34
C LEU A 307 -21.32 22.34 5.28
N ASP A 308 -21.28 23.18 6.31
CA ASP A 308 -22.50 23.79 6.86
C ASP A 308 -22.14 24.98 7.75
N GLY A 309 -22.40 26.16 7.20
CA GLY A 309 -22.13 27.44 7.84
C GLY A 309 -23.02 28.53 7.29
N THR A 310 -24.34 28.32 7.27
CA THR A 310 -25.32 29.42 7.28
C THR A 310 -26.56 29.01 8.06
N ALA A 311 -26.71 29.61 9.23
CA ALA A 311 -27.96 29.66 9.97
C ALA A 311 -29.03 30.39 9.14
N ASN A 312 -30.13 29.70 8.84
CA ASN A 312 -31.51 30.17 9.04
C ASN A 312 -32.52 29.16 8.47
N GLY A 313 -33.46 28.74 9.31
CA GLY A 313 -34.83 28.47 8.89
C GLY A 313 -35.21 27.04 8.51
N SER A 314 -35.82 26.34 9.48
CA SER A 314 -37.03 25.49 9.34
C SER A 314 -37.15 24.52 8.16
N GLY A 315 -37.29 23.23 8.48
CA GLY A 315 -37.99 22.30 7.58
C GLY A 315 -37.71 20.84 7.90
N GLU A 316 -38.67 20.20 8.55
CA GLU A 316 -38.78 18.74 8.63
C GLU A 316 -38.59 18.08 7.26
N SER A 317 -37.89 16.95 7.19
CA SER A 317 -38.38 15.78 6.45
C SER A 317 -37.52 14.54 6.65
N ASN A 318 -38.23 13.45 6.98
CA ASN A 318 -37.88 12.07 6.72
C ASN A 318 -37.26 11.85 5.34
N ARG A 319 -36.37 10.85 5.22
CA ARG A 319 -36.47 9.82 4.17
C ARG A 319 -35.62 8.58 4.45
N SER A 320 -36.34 7.51 4.71
CA SER A 320 -36.23 6.16 4.13
C SER A 320 -35.04 5.85 3.21
N HIS A 321 -34.35 4.78 3.59
CA HIS A 321 -33.69 3.82 2.70
C HIS A 321 -34.70 3.16 1.76
N ASP A 322 -34.36 3.09 0.47
CA ASP A 322 -34.64 2.00 -0.47
C ASP A 322 -33.61 2.17 -1.61
N ASP A 323 -32.73 1.20 -1.84
CA ASP A 323 -32.92 0.01 -2.69
C ASP A 323 -32.95 0.38 -4.20
N MET A 324 -31.81 0.11 -4.86
CA MET A 324 -31.64 0.28 -6.31
C MET A 324 -31.06 -1.01 -6.87
N GLY A 325 -31.97 -1.84 -7.37
CA GLY A 325 -31.67 -3.03 -8.15
C GLY A 325 -30.94 -2.71 -9.45
N LEU A 326 -29.90 -3.52 -9.73
CA LEU A 326 -29.18 -3.51 -11.00
C LEU A 326 -29.91 -4.35 -12.04
N PRO A 327 -29.94 -3.93 -13.33
CA PRO A 327 -30.52 -4.72 -14.41
C PRO A 327 -29.55 -5.83 -14.85
N THR A 328 -30.06 -7.06 -14.86
CA THR A 328 -29.46 -8.26 -15.45
C THR A 328 -29.37 -8.11 -16.98
N LEU A 329 -28.18 -8.20 -17.55
CA LEU A 329 -27.97 -8.30 -18.99
C LEU A 329 -27.84 -9.77 -19.40
N ASP A 330 -28.81 -10.22 -20.20
CA ASP A 330 -28.81 -11.51 -20.88
C ASP A 330 -27.70 -11.58 -21.94
N LEU A 331 -26.74 -12.49 -21.75
CA LEU A 331 -25.77 -12.86 -22.77
C LEU A 331 -26.24 -14.13 -23.48
N VAL A 332 -26.58 -13.93 -24.75
CA VAL A 332 -26.90 -14.93 -25.76
C VAL A 332 -25.69 -15.86 -25.96
N SER A 333 -25.93 -17.17 -25.80
CA SER A 333 -24.97 -18.24 -26.12
C SER A 333 -24.92 -18.50 -27.62
N PRO A 334 -23.73 -18.60 -28.24
CA PRO A 334 -23.59 -19.15 -29.58
C PRO A 334 -23.19 -20.63 -29.48
N ALA A 335 -24.16 -21.51 -29.70
CA ALA A 335 -23.91 -22.92 -30.00
C ALA A 335 -24.57 -23.23 -31.34
N ASP A 336 -23.76 -23.28 -32.39
CA ASP A 336 -23.96 -24.21 -33.50
C ASP A 336 -22.68 -24.26 -34.36
N MET A 337 -22.31 -25.49 -34.73
CA MET A 337 -21.26 -25.93 -35.67
C MET A 337 -20.14 -26.73 -35.00
N THR A 338 -20.32 -28.05 -34.86
CA THR A 338 -19.69 -29.03 -35.78
C THR A 338 -19.96 -30.47 -35.34
N ASN A 339 -20.13 -31.33 -36.35
CA ASN A 339 -20.44 -32.75 -36.28
C ASN A 339 -19.30 -33.61 -35.72
N GLY A 340 -19.65 -34.69 -35.03
CA GLY A 340 -18.72 -35.78 -34.72
C GLY A 340 -19.42 -36.94 -34.04
N ALA A 341 -19.71 -37.99 -34.82
CA ALA A 341 -20.39 -39.21 -34.41
C ALA A 341 -19.63 -39.97 -33.30
N GLY A 342 -20.37 -40.49 -32.32
CA GLY A 342 -19.88 -41.43 -31.32
C GLY A 342 -21.03 -41.92 -30.44
N GLU A 343 -21.48 -43.15 -30.69
CA GLU A 343 -22.48 -43.87 -29.89
C GLU A 343 -21.98 -44.09 -28.45
N ILE A 344 -22.79 -43.73 -27.45
CA ILE A 344 -22.62 -44.16 -26.05
C ILE A 344 -24.01 -44.57 -25.50
N PRO A 345 -24.11 -45.71 -24.79
CA PRO A 345 -25.37 -46.39 -24.51
C PRO A 345 -26.20 -45.77 -23.37
N ARG A 346 -27.51 -45.98 -23.47
CA ARG A 346 -28.56 -45.54 -22.53
C ARG A 346 -28.44 -46.23 -21.16
N VAL A 347 -28.52 -45.45 -20.09
CA VAL A 347 -28.71 -45.91 -18.70
C VAL A 347 -30.04 -45.32 -18.15
N PRO A 348 -30.81 -46.05 -17.30
CA PRO A 348 -32.20 -45.72 -17.00
C PRO A 348 -32.41 -44.57 -16.00
N ARG A 349 -33.50 -43.82 -16.20
CA ARG A 349 -34.00 -42.74 -15.33
C ARG A 349 -34.43 -43.27 -13.96
N LEU A 350 -33.91 -42.65 -12.90
CA LEU A 350 -34.45 -42.71 -11.53
C LEU A 350 -35.46 -41.58 -11.30
N THR A 351 -36.63 -41.96 -10.80
CA THR A 351 -37.75 -41.11 -10.40
C THR A 351 -37.46 -40.34 -9.11
N ARG A 352 -37.83 -39.05 -9.08
CA ARG A 352 -37.80 -38.17 -7.91
C ARG A 352 -39.05 -38.40 -7.03
N PRO A 353 -38.92 -38.46 -5.69
CA PRO A 353 -40.07 -38.51 -4.80
C PRO A 353 -40.60 -37.09 -4.45
N SER A 354 -41.91 -37.02 -4.32
CA SER A 354 -42.75 -35.86 -4.03
C SER A 354 -42.63 -35.40 -2.58
N THR A 355 -42.64 -34.08 -2.35
CA THR A 355 -42.69 -33.44 -1.02
C THR A 355 -44.11 -32.94 -0.74
N PRO A 356 -44.66 -33.14 0.48
CA PRO A 356 -46.03 -32.77 0.80
C PRO A 356 -46.18 -31.30 1.25
N ALA A 357 -47.40 -30.81 1.05
CA ALA A 357 -47.92 -29.49 1.39
C ALA A 357 -48.12 -29.28 2.91
N ALA A 358 -48.05 -28.03 3.35
CA ALA A 358 -48.60 -27.57 4.62
C ALA A 358 -49.02 -26.08 4.55
N ASP A 359 -50.34 -25.90 4.63
CA ASP A 359 -51.15 -24.90 5.34
C ASP A 359 -50.84 -23.39 5.33
N SER A 360 -51.78 -22.65 4.71
CA SER A 360 -52.11 -21.25 5.00
C SER A 360 -52.93 -21.13 6.29
N PRO A 361 -52.83 -19.97 6.97
CA PRO A 361 -54.06 -19.30 7.35
C PRO A 361 -54.02 -17.77 7.28
N GLY A 362 -55.17 -17.19 6.92
CA GLY A 362 -55.68 -16.00 7.59
C GLY A 362 -55.53 -14.66 6.89
N ASP A 363 -56.53 -14.32 6.08
CA ASP A 363 -56.89 -12.95 5.67
C ASP A 363 -57.50 -12.18 6.85
N PRO A 364 -57.27 -10.86 6.96
CA PRO A 364 -58.45 -10.02 7.04
C PRO A 364 -58.37 -8.76 6.16
N THR A 365 -59.42 -8.62 5.37
CA THR A 365 -59.88 -7.44 4.64
C THR A 365 -60.20 -6.27 5.58
N HIS A 366 -59.77 -5.05 5.23
CA HIS A 366 -60.56 -3.83 5.39
C HIS A 366 -59.97 -2.65 4.59
N GLY A 367 -60.84 -1.97 3.83
CA GLY A 367 -60.79 -0.51 3.69
C GLY A 367 -60.18 0.05 2.41
N ALA A 368 -60.97 0.07 1.33
CA ALA A 368 -60.74 0.89 0.15
C ALA A 368 -60.68 2.39 0.50
N ARG A 369 -59.63 3.07 0.02
CA ARG A 369 -59.62 4.51 -0.27
C ARG A 369 -58.93 4.76 -1.60
N GLU A 370 -59.73 5.33 -2.49
CA GLU A 370 -59.41 5.88 -3.81
C GLU A 370 -58.36 7.00 -3.66
N ILE A 371 -57.22 6.88 -4.33
CA ILE A 371 -56.20 7.92 -4.45
C ILE A 371 -56.02 8.19 -5.94
N GLU A 372 -56.34 9.42 -6.33
CA GLU A 372 -56.14 9.96 -7.68
C GLU A 372 -54.64 10.00 -8.01
N LEU A 373 -54.26 9.40 -9.14
CA LEU A 373 -52.92 9.45 -9.70
C LEU A 373 -52.66 10.81 -10.38
N PRO A 374 -51.59 11.54 -10.05
CA PRO A 374 -51.16 12.67 -10.85
C PRO A 374 -50.55 12.20 -12.18
N THR A 375 -50.83 12.96 -13.23
CA THR A 375 -50.38 12.74 -14.61
C THR A 375 -48.85 12.80 -14.72
N PRO A 376 -48.21 12.02 -15.62
CA PRO A 376 -46.75 12.04 -15.77
C PRO A 376 -46.25 13.37 -16.35
N ILE A 377 -45.29 14.01 -15.67
CA ILE A 377 -44.55 15.17 -16.18
C ILE A 377 -43.45 14.68 -17.12
N ASP A 378 -43.42 15.28 -18.32
CA ASP A 378 -42.49 15.00 -19.41
C ASP A 378 -41.02 15.35 -19.03
N PRO A 379 -40.07 14.39 -19.06
CA PRO A 379 -38.68 14.61 -18.64
C PRO A 379 -37.82 15.40 -19.66
N ARG A 380 -38.39 16.05 -20.67
CA ARG A 380 -37.64 16.77 -21.71
C ARG A 380 -37.51 18.28 -21.55
N THR A 381 -37.80 18.83 -20.38
CA THR A 381 -37.63 20.29 -20.12
C THR A 381 -36.80 20.59 -18.88
N SER A 382 -35.55 20.10 -18.83
CA SER A 382 -34.54 20.63 -17.92
C SER A 382 -33.69 21.68 -18.65
N SER A 383 -33.92 22.94 -18.30
CA SER A 383 -33.17 24.11 -18.72
C SER A 383 -31.67 23.99 -18.43
N ALA A 384 -30.85 24.44 -19.38
CA ALA A 384 -29.40 24.58 -19.27
C ALA A 384 -29.00 25.45 -18.06
N GLY A 385 -28.63 24.80 -16.96
CA GLY A 385 -28.09 25.44 -15.77
C GLY A 385 -26.58 25.61 -15.87
N SER A 386 -26.15 26.86 -16.05
CA SER A 386 -24.90 27.47 -15.57
C SER A 386 -23.80 26.51 -15.09
N GLU A 387 -22.79 26.28 -15.93
CA GLU A 387 -21.50 25.67 -15.54
C GLU A 387 -20.87 26.44 -14.38
N GLY A 388 -20.97 25.87 -13.17
CA GLY A 388 -20.25 26.37 -12.01
C GLY A 388 -18.75 26.34 -12.27
N LYS A 389 -18.03 27.39 -11.84
CA LYS A 389 -16.57 27.45 -11.94
C LYS A 389 -15.96 26.19 -11.29
N PRO A 390 -14.98 25.53 -11.94
CA PRO A 390 -14.32 24.36 -11.37
C PRO A 390 -13.75 24.70 -9.99
N SER A 391 -14.12 23.91 -8.98
CA SER A 391 -13.58 24.07 -7.64
C SER A 391 -12.07 23.79 -7.64
N ASP A 392 -11.29 24.68 -7.02
CA ASP A 392 -9.84 24.49 -6.90
C ASP A 392 -9.55 23.37 -5.90
N ARG A 393 -9.27 22.17 -6.42
CA ARG A 393 -8.96 20.97 -5.61
C ARG A 393 -7.51 20.95 -5.08
N ARG A 394 -6.76 22.05 -5.20
CA ARG A 394 -5.31 22.05 -4.92
C ARG A 394 -5.00 22.54 -3.51
N ASN A 395 -4.33 21.69 -2.72
CA ASN A 395 -3.97 22.00 -1.33
C ASN A 395 -2.75 22.93 -1.18
N ARG A 396 -1.99 23.20 -2.24
CA ARG A 396 -0.80 24.07 -2.20
C ARG A 396 -0.63 24.88 -3.48
N ARG A 397 -0.20 26.14 -3.31
CA ARG A 397 0.11 27.07 -4.40
C ARG A 397 1.32 26.56 -5.19
N ARG A 398 1.19 26.47 -6.52
CA ARG A 398 2.30 26.16 -7.42
C ARG A 398 2.90 27.45 -7.94
N THR A 399 4.22 27.50 -8.00
CA THR A 399 4.95 28.60 -8.63
C THR A 399 5.19 28.22 -10.09
N GLY A 400 4.76 29.08 -11.01
CA GLY A 400 5.11 28.93 -12.43
C GLY A 400 6.61 29.13 -12.59
N VAL A 401 7.28 28.18 -13.20
CA VAL A 401 8.73 28.22 -13.45
C VAL A 401 8.98 27.79 -14.89
N SER A 402 10.12 28.17 -15.47
CA SER A 402 10.56 27.65 -16.77
C SER A 402 12.08 27.51 -16.73
N TYR A 403 12.53 26.26 -16.70
CA TYR A 403 13.92 25.86 -16.86
C TYR A 403 13.99 24.40 -17.34
N GLN A 404 15.13 24.04 -17.95
CA GLN A 404 15.39 22.68 -18.38
C GLN A 404 15.72 21.79 -17.17
N GLY A 405 15.14 20.60 -17.13
CA GLY A 405 15.45 19.56 -16.17
C GLY A 405 15.57 18.22 -16.86
N THR A 406 16.04 17.22 -16.14
CA THR A 406 16.19 15.86 -16.67
C THR A 406 15.37 14.90 -15.85
N VAL A 407 14.62 14.02 -16.51
CA VAL A 407 13.93 12.92 -15.85
C VAL A 407 14.49 11.60 -16.34
N GLN A 408 14.79 10.71 -15.40
CA GLN A 408 15.26 9.38 -15.68
C GLN A 408 14.23 8.39 -15.16
N LEU A 409 13.75 7.52 -16.05
CA LEU A 409 12.94 6.39 -15.66
C LEU A 409 13.77 5.49 -14.74
N LEU A 410 13.28 5.21 -13.53
CA LEU A 410 13.89 4.21 -12.65
C LEU A 410 13.41 2.79 -13.01
N GLY A 411 13.03 2.61 -14.29
CA GLY A 411 12.18 1.55 -14.82
C GLY A 411 12.41 0.21 -14.16
N LEU A 412 11.35 -0.32 -13.58
CA LEU A 412 11.32 -1.64 -12.96
C LEU A 412 11.05 -2.75 -13.99
N GLY A 413 10.94 -2.44 -15.27
CA GLY A 413 10.44 -3.36 -16.31
C GLY A 413 11.43 -3.74 -17.40
N GLN A 414 12.25 -2.82 -17.91
CA GLN A 414 13.18 -3.06 -19.02
C GLN A 414 14.43 -2.21 -18.82
N ALA A 415 15.57 -2.67 -19.33
CA ALA A 415 16.78 -1.85 -19.37
C ALA A 415 16.45 -0.53 -20.05
N THR A 416 16.60 0.59 -19.35
CA THR A 416 17.05 1.85 -19.96
C THR A 416 17.24 2.92 -18.89
N GLY A 417 18.50 3.33 -18.70
CA GLY A 417 18.84 4.64 -18.13
C GLY A 417 18.50 5.78 -19.11
N VAL A 418 17.33 5.72 -19.75
CA VAL A 418 16.86 6.76 -20.66
C VAL A 418 16.60 8.00 -19.83
N ARG A 419 17.44 9.00 -20.09
CA ARG A 419 17.30 10.36 -19.60
C ARG A 419 16.50 11.12 -20.65
N LEU A 420 15.36 11.64 -20.23
CA LEU A 420 14.52 12.51 -21.03
C LEU A 420 14.78 13.95 -20.57
N GLU A 421 15.14 14.81 -21.52
CA GLU A 421 15.16 16.25 -21.30
C GLU A 421 13.72 16.75 -21.19
N CYS A 422 13.46 17.65 -20.26
CA CYS A 422 12.13 18.18 -20.02
C CYS A 422 12.18 19.66 -19.62
N GLU A 423 11.09 20.38 -19.88
CA GLU A 423 10.89 21.72 -19.35
C GLU A 423 10.06 21.64 -18.07
N VAL A 424 10.58 22.19 -16.97
CA VAL A 424 9.81 22.32 -15.72
C VAL A 424 8.90 23.53 -15.84
N VAL A 425 7.58 23.32 -15.84
CA VAL A 425 6.57 24.38 -16.05
C VAL A 425 5.96 24.89 -14.75
N ASN A 426 5.92 24.07 -13.71
CA ASN A 426 5.50 24.48 -12.38
C ASN A 426 6.14 23.62 -11.29
N LEU A 427 6.34 24.23 -10.13
CA LEU A 427 6.99 23.58 -8.99
C LEU A 427 6.25 23.93 -7.69
N SER A 428 6.11 22.94 -6.81
CA SER A 428 5.74 23.10 -5.40
C SER A 428 6.68 22.29 -4.52
N THR A 429 6.50 22.37 -3.20
CA THR A 429 7.25 21.53 -2.25
C THR A 429 6.84 20.06 -2.27
N THR A 430 5.79 19.68 -3.00
CA THR A 430 5.23 18.31 -3.00
C THR A 430 5.16 17.69 -4.39
N GLY A 431 5.44 18.46 -5.45
CA GLY A 431 5.39 17.95 -6.80
C GLY A 431 5.85 18.95 -7.84
N VAL A 432 5.91 18.47 -9.07
CA VAL A 432 6.40 19.20 -10.23
C VAL A 432 5.51 18.90 -11.43
N GLY A 433 5.25 19.92 -12.23
CA GLY A 433 4.71 19.78 -13.58
C GLY A 433 5.84 19.94 -14.58
N ILE A 434 6.01 18.97 -15.46
CA ILE A 434 7.00 19.01 -16.53
C ILE A 434 6.34 18.86 -17.90
N LYS A 435 7.00 19.35 -18.93
CA LYS A 435 6.64 19.21 -20.34
C LYS A 435 7.77 18.45 -21.03
N ILE A 436 7.45 17.34 -21.68
CA ILE A 436 8.42 16.51 -22.41
C ILE A 436 8.04 16.53 -23.89
N PRO A 437 9.01 16.71 -24.82
CA PRO A 437 8.75 16.60 -26.26
C PRO A 437 8.03 15.28 -26.61
N ARG A 438 6.98 15.36 -27.44
CA ARG A 438 6.10 14.22 -27.73
C ARG A 438 6.83 13.08 -28.42
N ASP A 439 7.76 13.41 -29.32
CA ASP A 439 8.65 12.48 -30.03
C ASP A 439 9.54 11.67 -29.08
N ALA A 440 10.00 12.28 -27.98
CA ALA A 440 10.82 11.61 -26.97
C ALA A 440 10.02 10.64 -26.08
N VAL A 441 8.68 10.76 -26.03
CA VAL A 441 7.83 10.03 -25.07
C VAL A 441 6.78 9.15 -25.73
N LEU A 442 6.57 9.24 -27.05
CA LEU A 442 5.51 8.50 -27.76
C LEU A 442 5.50 6.99 -27.48
N SER A 443 6.66 6.36 -27.37
CA SER A 443 6.79 4.93 -27.03
C SER A 443 6.73 4.65 -25.52
N LEU A 444 6.84 5.67 -24.68
CA LEU A 444 6.94 5.60 -23.22
C LEU A 444 5.67 6.06 -22.48
N VAL A 445 4.69 6.69 -23.15
CA VAL A 445 3.46 7.22 -22.49
C VAL A 445 2.79 6.17 -21.60
N ARG A 446 2.58 4.96 -22.13
CA ARG A 446 1.95 3.85 -21.37
C ARG A 446 2.80 3.36 -20.20
N ILE A 447 4.12 3.54 -20.28
CA ILE A 447 5.05 3.15 -19.23
C ILE A 447 5.12 4.23 -18.15
N LEU A 448 4.90 5.49 -18.50
CA LEU A 448 4.94 6.60 -17.55
C LEU A 448 3.75 6.64 -16.59
N GLU A 449 2.64 6.00 -16.92
CA GLU A 449 1.47 5.96 -16.04
C GLU A 449 1.83 5.25 -14.72
N ASP A 450 1.65 5.96 -13.60
CA ASP A 450 1.97 5.52 -12.23
C ASP A 450 3.45 5.20 -11.91
N GLU A 451 4.36 5.43 -12.85
CA GLU A 451 5.77 5.03 -12.70
C GLU A 451 6.56 5.97 -11.78
N THR A 452 7.62 5.44 -11.18
CA THR A 452 8.57 6.21 -10.36
C THR A 452 9.75 6.68 -11.20
N LEU A 453 10.03 7.97 -11.11
CA LEU A 453 11.05 8.69 -11.85
C LEU A 453 12.10 9.26 -10.89
N ARG A 454 13.36 9.26 -11.33
CA ARG A 454 14.40 10.13 -10.77
C ARG A 454 14.37 11.44 -11.53
N LEU A 455 14.41 12.53 -10.79
CA LEU A 455 14.28 13.89 -11.28
C LEU A 455 15.56 14.64 -10.94
N GLU A 456 16.19 15.25 -11.93
CA GLU A 456 17.26 16.23 -11.73
C GLU A 456 16.67 17.62 -12.04
N LEU A 457 16.28 18.36 -10.99
CA LEU A 457 15.61 19.64 -11.12
C LEU A 457 16.54 20.79 -10.77
N GLY A 458 16.62 21.80 -11.64
CA GLY A 458 17.24 23.08 -11.33
C GLY A 458 18.21 23.56 -12.42
N PRO A 459 18.63 24.83 -12.35
CA PRO A 459 19.68 25.33 -13.23
C PRO A 459 21.00 24.57 -12.99
N THR A 460 21.92 24.64 -13.96
CA THR A 460 23.19 23.90 -13.95
C THR A 460 23.99 24.08 -12.64
N SER A 461 23.89 25.24 -11.98
CA SER A 461 24.43 25.52 -10.65
C SER A 461 23.35 25.40 -9.57
N GLY A 462 23.07 24.17 -9.14
CA GLY A 462 22.14 23.89 -8.03
C GLY A 462 21.01 22.93 -8.38
N ARG A 463 21.37 21.80 -8.99
CA ARG A 463 20.44 20.69 -9.23
C ARG A 463 20.06 20.04 -7.91
N VAL A 464 18.79 19.66 -7.81
CA VAL A 464 18.25 18.84 -6.73
C VAL A 464 17.82 17.53 -7.36
N GLU A 465 18.31 16.43 -6.81
CA GLU A 465 17.94 15.09 -7.24
C GLU A 465 16.81 14.56 -6.37
N LEU A 466 15.70 14.17 -6.98
CA LEU A 466 14.49 13.76 -6.28
C LEU A 466 13.94 12.47 -6.88
N ALA A 467 13.17 11.73 -6.08
CA ALA A 467 12.29 10.70 -6.58
C ALA A 467 10.86 11.25 -6.70
N GLY A 468 10.14 10.87 -7.74
CA GLY A 468 8.74 11.26 -7.92
C GLY A 468 7.91 10.20 -8.62
N ARG A 469 6.63 10.10 -8.26
CA ARG A 469 5.66 9.22 -8.91
C ARG A 469 4.76 10.03 -9.84
N VAL A 470 4.59 9.55 -11.06
CA VAL A 470 3.67 10.17 -12.03
C VAL A 470 2.24 10.02 -11.51
N ARG A 471 1.47 11.11 -11.51
CA ARG A 471 0.07 11.15 -11.04
C ARG A 471 -0.93 11.41 -12.15
N TRP A 472 -0.52 12.13 -13.19
CA TRP A 472 -1.33 12.34 -14.38
C TRP A 472 -0.44 12.68 -15.56
N LEU A 473 -0.92 12.34 -16.74
CA LEU A 473 -0.33 12.69 -18.03
C LEU A 473 -1.40 13.34 -18.88
N ASP A 474 -1.04 14.41 -19.60
CA ASP A 474 -1.88 15.03 -20.61
C ASP A 474 -1.13 15.03 -21.95
N SER A 475 -1.65 14.22 -22.88
CA SER A 475 -1.12 14.02 -24.22
C SER A 475 -1.96 14.70 -25.31
N GLN A 476 -2.88 15.60 -24.93
CA GLN A 476 -3.73 16.31 -25.89
C GLN A 476 -2.93 17.29 -26.77
N SER A 477 -1.79 17.79 -26.29
CA SER A 477 -0.92 18.66 -27.09
C SER A 477 -0.17 17.88 -28.16
N SER A 478 -0.19 18.39 -29.39
CA SER A 478 0.52 17.79 -30.55
C SER A 478 2.04 17.82 -30.40
N GLU A 479 2.59 18.76 -29.63
CA GLU A 479 4.03 19.00 -29.54
C GLU A 479 4.69 18.36 -28.32
N ALA A 480 3.93 18.18 -27.23
CA ALA A 480 4.49 17.72 -25.97
C ALA A 480 3.48 16.95 -25.12
N VAL A 481 4.01 16.20 -24.16
CA VAL A 481 3.23 15.56 -23.10
C VAL A 481 3.48 16.31 -21.80
N TYR A 482 2.41 16.74 -21.13
CA TYR A 482 2.50 17.31 -19.79
C TYR A 482 2.40 16.20 -18.76
N VAL A 483 3.31 16.20 -17.80
CA VAL A 483 3.37 15.19 -16.74
C VAL A 483 3.29 15.86 -15.39
N GLY A 484 2.32 15.45 -14.58
CA GLY A 484 2.21 15.84 -13.18
C GLY A 484 2.84 14.79 -12.29
N ILE A 485 3.89 15.17 -11.54
CA ILE A 485 4.66 14.26 -10.72
C ILE A 485 4.56 14.68 -9.26
N GLN A 486 4.28 13.72 -8.38
CA GLN A 486 4.32 13.91 -6.93
C GLN A 486 5.67 13.43 -6.40
N PHE A 487 6.35 14.23 -5.60
CA PHE A 487 7.60 13.79 -4.97
C PHE A 487 7.33 12.69 -3.94
N VAL A 488 8.22 11.71 -3.88
CA VAL A 488 8.23 10.63 -2.90
C VAL A 488 9.57 10.61 -2.18
N LEU A 489 9.59 10.09 -0.95
CA LEU A 489 10.83 9.96 -0.15
C LEU A 489 11.57 11.28 0.14
N LEU A 490 10.86 12.41 0.21
CA LEU A 490 11.46 13.70 0.53
C LEU A 490 12.11 13.71 1.92
N THR A 491 13.40 14.05 1.96
CA THR A 491 14.10 14.40 3.20
C THR A 491 13.85 15.86 3.59
N ARG A 492 14.31 16.26 4.78
CA ARG A 492 14.28 17.68 5.20
C ARG A 492 15.18 18.54 4.31
N ASP A 493 16.33 18.00 3.90
CA ASP A 493 17.28 18.71 3.05
C ASP A 493 16.71 18.89 1.63
N ASP A 494 16.02 17.87 1.10
CA ASP A 494 15.30 17.98 -0.18
C ASP A 494 14.23 19.06 -0.14
N THR A 495 13.49 19.12 0.97
CA THR A 495 12.43 20.12 1.18
C THR A 495 13.02 21.53 1.20
N ALA A 496 14.11 21.74 1.94
CA ALA A 496 14.81 23.01 2.00
C ALA A 496 15.41 23.41 0.63
N ALA A 497 15.95 22.44 -0.12
CA ALA A 497 16.48 22.66 -1.45
C ALA A 497 15.38 23.05 -2.46
N LEU A 498 14.21 22.40 -2.39
CA LEU A 498 13.02 22.74 -3.16
C LEU A 498 12.50 24.14 -2.84
N GLU A 499 12.41 24.51 -1.56
CA GLU A 499 12.03 25.86 -1.14
C GLU A 499 13.01 26.90 -1.69
N GLY A 500 14.32 26.62 -1.64
CA GLY A 500 15.34 27.46 -2.24
C GLY A 500 15.20 27.61 -3.77
N LEU A 501 14.87 26.52 -4.48
CA LEU A 501 14.57 26.58 -5.92
C LEU A 501 13.33 27.44 -6.21
N ILE A 502 12.24 27.23 -5.47
CA ILE A 502 10.99 27.98 -5.61
C ILE A 502 11.21 29.47 -5.34
N ALA A 503 11.92 29.81 -4.27
CA ALA A 503 12.23 31.19 -3.90
C ALA A 503 13.08 31.89 -4.97
N ARG A 504 14.07 31.19 -5.55
CA ARG A 504 14.88 31.72 -6.66
C ARG A 504 14.05 31.95 -7.93
N ALA A 505 13.18 30.99 -8.25
CA ALA A 505 12.31 31.11 -9.42
C ALA A 505 11.32 32.28 -9.29
N ALA A 506 10.77 32.51 -8.09
CA ALA A 506 9.87 33.63 -7.81
C ALA A 506 10.56 35.00 -7.93
N ARG A 507 11.89 35.08 -7.72
CA ARG A 507 12.67 36.33 -7.86
C ARG A 507 13.00 36.66 -9.31
N LYS A 508 13.04 35.67 -10.19
CA LYS A 508 13.30 35.90 -11.61
C LYS A 508 12.00 36.43 -12.23
N PRO A 509 11.97 37.66 -12.76
CA PRO A 509 10.76 38.18 -13.40
C PRO A 509 10.35 37.19 -14.49
N ALA A 510 9.09 36.75 -14.44
CA ALA A 510 8.57 35.86 -15.47
C ALA A 510 8.87 36.49 -16.84
N PRO A 511 9.43 35.75 -17.81
CA PRO A 511 9.52 36.26 -19.17
C PRO A 511 8.12 36.74 -19.56
N PRO A 512 7.99 37.92 -20.19
CA PRO A 512 6.68 38.47 -20.52
C PRO A 512 5.90 37.38 -21.25
N SER A 513 4.77 36.96 -20.66
CA SER A 513 3.92 35.94 -21.25
C SER A 513 3.61 36.42 -22.66
N ILE A 514 4.14 35.74 -23.68
CA ILE A 514 3.77 35.98 -25.07
C ILE A 514 2.27 35.71 -25.10
N ARG A 515 1.47 36.79 -25.15
CA ARG A 515 0.05 36.69 -25.41
C ARG A 515 -0.03 36.13 -26.83
N VAL A 516 -0.26 34.82 -26.94
CA VAL A 516 -0.70 34.21 -28.18
C VAL A 516 -1.93 35.01 -28.59
N PRO A 517 -1.91 35.71 -29.74
CA PRO A 517 -3.10 36.39 -30.24
C PRO A 517 -4.19 35.32 -30.33
N ARG A 518 -5.24 35.46 -29.52
CA ARG A 518 -6.48 34.74 -29.82
C ARG A 518 -6.96 35.33 -31.11
N ASP A 519 -6.75 34.60 -32.19
CA ASP A 519 -7.34 34.90 -33.48
C ASP A 519 -8.87 34.85 -33.31
N PRO A 520 -9.58 36.00 -33.39
CA PRO A 520 -11.01 36.03 -33.14
C PRO A 520 -11.82 35.37 -34.26
N ASP A 521 -11.20 34.99 -35.39
CA ASP A 521 -11.91 34.51 -36.58
C ASP A 521 -11.94 32.97 -36.74
N ALA A 522 -11.31 32.20 -35.84
CA ALA A 522 -11.26 30.73 -35.92
C ALA A 522 -12.58 30.00 -35.53
N ARG A 523 -13.74 30.67 -35.55
CA ARG A 523 -15.06 30.07 -35.23
C ARG A 523 -16.03 29.99 -36.42
N ALA A 524 -15.58 30.20 -37.65
CA ALA A 524 -16.40 29.99 -38.84
C ALA A 524 -15.65 29.20 -39.92
N ALA A 525 -15.55 27.89 -39.74
CA ALA A 525 -15.33 26.91 -40.80
C ALA A 525 -15.89 25.55 -40.37
#